data_AF-A0A942RKR8-F1
#
_entry.id   AF-A0A942RKR8-F1
#
_cell.length_a   1.000
_cell.length_b   1.000
_cell.length_c   1.000
_cell.angle_alpha   90.00
_cell.angle_beta   90.00
_cell.angle_gamma   90.00
#
_symmetry.space_group_name_H-M   'P 1'
#
loop_
_entity.id
_entity.type
_entity.pdbx_description
1 polymer ?
#
loop_
_entity_poly.entity_id
_entity_poly.type
_entity_poly.pdbx_seq_one_letter_code
_entity_poly.pdbx_strand_id
1 'polypeptide(L)'
;MNKKQLGYFGENLAANFLLENNYQILHRNFRCFLGEIDIISKKENLLIFVEVKTRMSTVFGMAKEAVAWQKQRKLSKLAEFYLQNYHGNCKLLQPRFDVIEVYLLKDNEKNYHIVHLEGAF
;
A
#
# COMPACT_ATOMS: atom_id res chain seq x y z
N MET A 1 -11.49 -9.81 15.15
CA MET A 1 -10.74 -10.39 14.00
C MET A 1 -9.37 -10.86 14.45
N ASN A 2 -8.82 -11.92 13.84
CA ASN A 2 -7.39 -12.23 14.03
C ASN A 2 -6.50 -11.26 13.21
N LYS A 3 -5.19 -11.22 13.48
CA LYS A 3 -4.25 -10.28 12.81
C LYS A 3 -4.26 -10.38 11.28
N LYS A 4 -4.42 -11.60 10.74
CA LYS A 4 -4.44 -11.83 9.29
C LYS A 4 -5.73 -11.31 8.65
N GLN A 5 -6.87 -11.56 9.28
CA GLN A 5 -8.18 -11.04 8.87
C GLN A 5 -8.19 -9.51 8.92
N LEU A 6 -7.60 -8.93 9.98
CA LEU A 6 -7.47 -7.48 10.14
C LEU A 6 -6.64 -6.86 8.99
N GLY A 7 -5.48 -7.45 8.68
CA GLY A 7 -4.63 -6.99 7.57
C GLY A 7 -5.35 -7.06 6.22
N TYR A 8 -6.02 -8.18 5.93
CA TYR A 8 -6.79 -8.34 4.70
C TYR A 8 -7.94 -7.34 4.59
N PHE A 9 -8.62 -7.06 5.70
CA PHE A 9 -9.68 -6.05 5.75
C PHE A 9 -9.15 -4.65 5.46
N GLY A 10 -8.05 -4.24 6.09
CA GLY A 10 -7.44 -2.95 5.80
C GLY A 10 -6.92 -2.84 4.36
N GLU A 11 -6.37 -3.91 3.79
CA GLU A 11 -5.97 -3.91 2.37
C GLU A 11 -7.17 -3.75 1.43
N ASN A 12 -8.32 -4.37 1.73
CA ASN A 12 -9.55 -4.14 0.97
C ASN A 12 -9.99 -2.67 1.05
N LEU A 13 -9.97 -2.07 2.24
CA LEU A 13 -10.33 -0.66 2.42
C LEU A 13 -9.36 0.27 1.68
N ALA A 14 -8.06 -0.01 1.74
CA ALA A 14 -7.03 0.74 1.01
C ALA A 14 -7.21 0.63 -0.51
N ALA A 15 -7.50 -0.57 -1.02
CA ALA A 15 -7.77 -0.77 -2.45
C ALA A 15 -9.02 -0.01 -2.92
N ASN A 16 -10.10 -0.05 -2.13
CA ASN A 16 -11.32 0.69 -2.44
C ASN A 16 -11.07 2.20 -2.43
N PHE A 17 -10.37 2.70 -1.42
CA PHE A 17 -9.96 4.11 -1.36
C PHE A 17 -9.17 4.54 -2.60
N LEU A 18 -8.21 3.74 -3.04
CA LEU A 18 -7.44 4.00 -4.27
C LEU A 18 -8.36 4.02 -5.50
N LEU A 19 -9.28 3.06 -5.64
CA LEU A 19 -10.23 3.03 -6.76
C LEU A 19 -11.13 4.29 -6.78
N GLU A 20 -11.68 4.68 -5.64
CA GLU A 20 -12.52 5.88 -5.49
C GLU A 20 -11.74 7.17 -5.80
N ASN A 21 -10.42 7.17 -5.62
CA ASN A 21 -9.54 8.31 -5.91
C ASN A 21 -8.84 8.22 -7.29
N ASN A 22 -9.45 7.48 -8.23
CA ASN A 22 -9.04 7.33 -9.64
C ASN A 22 -7.69 6.64 -9.86
N TYR A 23 -7.24 5.79 -8.93
CA TYR A 23 -6.12 4.89 -9.15
C TYR A 23 -6.64 3.60 -9.81
N GLN A 24 -5.91 3.08 -10.78
CA GLN A 24 -6.13 1.75 -11.32
C GLN A 24 -5.34 0.74 -10.49
N ILE A 25 -6.01 -0.28 -9.94
CA ILE A 25 -5.33 -1.39 -9.28
C ILE A 25 -4.77 -2.34 -10.34
N LEU A 26 -3.46 -2.59 -10.33
CA LEU A 26 -2.78 -3.55 -11.21
C LEU A 26 -2.66 -4.91 -10.52
N HIS A 27 -2.23 -4.92 -9.25
CA HIS A 27 -2.14 -6.13 -8.44
C HIS A 27 -2.47 -5.83 -6.97
N ARG A 28 -2.91 -6.89 -6.29
CA ARG A 28 -3.09 -6.95 -4.85
C ARG A 28 -2.38 -8.20 -4.32
N ASN A 29 -1.83 -8.15 -3.12
CA ASN A 29 -1.05 -9.24 -2.53
C ASN A 29 0.02 -9.78 -3.50
N PHE A 30 0.78 -8.88 -4.16
CA PHE A 30 1.83 -9.30 -5.08
C PHE A 30 2.93 -10.01 -4.31
N ARG A 31 3.32 -11.21 -4.77
CA ARG A 31 4.33 -12.04 -4.10
C ARG A 31 5.34 -12.58 -5.08
N CYS A 32 6.61 -12.55 -4.69
CA CYS A 32 7.69 -13.26 -5.34
C CYS A 32 8.70 -13.76 -4.30
N PHE A 33 9.78 -14.40 -4.74
CA PHE A 33 10.80 -14.94 -3.84
C PHE A 33 11.53 -13.86 -3.01
N LEU A 34 11.49 -12.59 -3.44
CA LEU A 34 12.09 -11.46 -2.72
C LEU A 34 11.17 -10.92 -1.59
N GLY A 35 9.88 -11.25 -1.60
CA GLY A 35 8.91 -10.74 -0.64
C GLY A 35 7.55 -10.42 -1.25
N GLU A 36 6.84 -9.49 -0.63
CA GLU A 36 5.48 -9.10 -1.00
C GLU A 36 5.30 -7.58 -1.07
N ILE A 37 4.34 -7.15 -1.90
CA ILE A 37 3.84 -5.78 -1.99
C ILE A 37 2.31 -5.86 -1.85
N ASP A 38 1.73 -5.10 -0.93
CA ASP A 38 0.30 -5.20 -0.63
C ASP A 38 -0.55 -4.79 -1.83
N ILE A 39 -0.28 -3.63 -2.43
CA ILE A 39 -1.00 -3.14 -3.60
C ILE A 39 -0.01 -2.51 -4.61
N ILE A 40 -0.19 -2.83 -5.89
CA ILE A 40 0.46 -2.14 -7.01
C ILE A 40 -0.63 -1.45 -7.80
N SER A 41 -0.54 -0.14 -7.95
CA SER A 41 -1.52 0.68 -8.64
C SER A 41 -0.88 1.62 -9.66
N LYS A 42 -1.72 2.20 -10.51
CA LYS A 42 -1.32 3.18 -11.51
C LYS A 42 -2.22 4.40 -11.39
N LYS A 43 -1.63 5.59 -11.50
CA LYS A 43 -2.36 6.84 -11.68
C LYS A 43 -1.55 7.76 -12.58
N GLU A 44 -2.17 8.21 -13.67
CA GLU A 44 -1.48 9.03 -14.68
C GLU A 44 -0.18 8.35 -15.16
N ASN A 45 0.96 9.01 -14.97
CA ASN A 45 2.29 8.50 -15.32
C ASN A 45 3.02 7.81 -14.15
N LEU A 46 2.31 7.50 -13.06
CA LEU A 46 2.90 6.88 -11.87
C LEU A 46 2.59 5.38 -11.80
N LEU A 47 3.61 4.60 -11.44
CA LEU A 47 3.49 3.23 -10.98
C LEU A 47 3.72 3.22 -9.47
N ILE A 48 2.67 2.93 -8.71
CA ILE A 48 2.64 3.18 -7.28
C ILE A 48 2.64 1.86 -6.54
N PHE A 49 3.66 1.66 -5.71
CA PHE A 49 3.82 0.52 -4.83
C PHE A 49 3.38 0.93 -3.43
N VAL A 50 2.32 0.31 -2.92
CA VAL A 50 1.66 0.72 -1.68
C VAL A 50 1.89 -0.35 -0.62
N GLU A 51 2.36 0.09 0.54
CA GLU A 51 2.33 -0.69 1.78
C GLU A 51 1.09 -0.28 2.59
N VAL A 52 0.32 -1.25 3.09
CA VAL A 52 -0.87 -1.02 3.91
C VAL A 52 -0.61 -1.35 5.37
N LYS A 53 -0.82 -0.38 6.25
CA LYS A 53 -0.73 -0.56 7.70
C LYS A 53 -2.11 -0.45 8.33
N THR A 54 -2.64 -1.57 8.82
CA THR A 54 -3.91 -1.56 9.56
C THR A 54 -3.64 -1.43 11.06
N ARG A 55 -4.33 -0.49 11.71
CA ARG A 55 -4.17 -0.20 13.14
C ARG A 55 -5.54 -0.19 13.83
N MET A 56 -5.63 -0.80 15.00
CA MET A 56 -6.76 -0.58 15.92
C MET A 56 -6.37 0.51 16.89
N SER A 57 -7.01 1.68 16.82
CA SER A 57 -6.71 2.79 17.73
C SER A 57 -7.93 3.70 17.85
N THR A 58 -8.18 4.21 19.06
CA THR A 58 -9.13 5.29 19.32
C THR A 58 -8.49 6.68 19.31
N VAL A 59 -7.15 6.74 19.23
CA VAL A 59 -6.35 7.98 19.23
C VAL A 59 -5.79 8.21 17.82
N PHE A 60 -6.03 9.41 17.29
CA PHE A 60 -5.51 9.86 16.01
C PHE A 60 -4.24 10.72 16.18
N GLY A 61 -3.23 10.43 15.35
CA GLY A 61 -1.97 11.20 15.25
C GLY A 61 -0.88 10.76 16.25
N MET A 62 0.39 11.17 16.10
CA MET A 62 1.21 11.19 14.89
C MET A 62 2.28 10.11 15.09
N ALA A 63 2.36 9.14 14.19
CA ALA A 63 3.61 8.44 13.96
C ALA A 63 3.85 8.46 12.45
N LYS A 64 4.53 9.51 11.97
CA LYS A 64 5.38 9.35 10.78
C LYS A 64 6.48 8.37 11.17
N GLU A 65 6.14 7.08 11.26
CA GLU A 65 7.14 6.03 11.25
C GLU A 65 7.79 6.14 9.88
N ALA A 66 8.97 6.76 9.84
CA ALA A 66 9.85 6.63 8.70
C ALA A 66 9.89 5.14 8.35
N VAL A 67 9.60 4.81 7.09
CA VAL A 67 9.78 3.45 6.62
C VAL A 67 11.25 3.13 6.85
N ALA A 68 11.54 2.18 7.75
CA ALA A 68 12.90 1.86 8.12
C ALA A 68 13.72 1.60 6.85
N TRP A 69 14.96 2.09 6.79
CA TRP A 69 15.81 2.01 5.62
C TRP A 69 15.89 0.59 5.01
N GLN A 70 15.85 -0.44 5.84
CA GLN A 70 15.80 -1.84 5.41
C GLN A 70 14.53 -2.16 4.60
N LYS A 71 13.37 -1.64 5.03
CA LYS A 71 12.08 -1.82 4.35
C LYS A 71 12.05 -1.04 3.03
N GLN A 72 12.61 0.18 3.00
CA GLN A 72 12.75 0.95 1.75
C GLN A 72 13.57 0.16 0.71
N ARG A 73 14.77 -0.31 1.10
CA ARG A 73 15.64 -1.10 0.21
C ARG A 73 14.97 -2.37 -0.29
N LYS A 74 14.18 -3.05 0.56
CA LYS A 74 13.44 -4.25 0.16
C LYS A 74 12.37 -3.91 -0.88
N LEU A 75 11.59 -2.85 -0.66
CA LEU A 75 10.54 -2.41 -1.58
C LEU A 75 11.12 -1.93 -2.90
N SER A 76 12.28 -1.25 -2.91
CA SER A 76 12.97 -0.89 -4.16
C SER A 76 13.35 -2.12 -5.00
N LYS A 77 13.88 -3.18 -4.37
CA LYS A 77 14.22 -4.43 -5.07
C LYS A 77 12.98 -5.14 -5.61
N LEU A 78 11.88 -5.13 -4.85
CA LEU A 78 10.61 -5.71 -5.28
C LEU A 78 10.01 -4.94 -6.47
N ALA A 79 10.07 -3.61 -6.44
CA ALA A 79 9.65 -2.76 -7.54
C ALA A 79 10.50 -2.97 -8.80
N GLU A 80 11.83 -3.07 -8.65
CA GLU A 80 12.73 -3.41 -9.76
C GLU A 80 12.39 -4.77 -10.37
N PHE A 81 12.21 -5.79 -9.52
CA PHE A 81 11.78 -7.11 -9.97
C PHE A 81 10.44 -7.03 -10.73
N TYR A 82 9.46 -6.29 -10.20
CA TYR A 82 8.18 -6.10 -10.86
C TYR A 82 8.33 -5.47 -12.25
N LEU A 83 9.11 -4.38 -12.36
CA LEU A 83 9.38 -3.69 -13.63
C LEU A 83 10.11 -4.56 -14.65
N GLN A 84 10.99 -5.46 -14.20
CA GLN A 84 11.72 -6.38 -15.08
C GLN A 84 10.83 -7.49 -15.63
N ASN A 85 9.90 -8.01 -14.82
CA ASN A 85 9.13 -9.22 -15.12
C ASN A 85 7.74 -8.94 -15.69
N TYR A 86 7.16 -7.77 -15.44
CA TYR A 86 5.83 -7.43 -15.94
C TYR A 86 5.94 -6.55 -17.20
N HIS A 87 5.46 -7.11 -18.30
CA HIS A 87 5.48 -6.49 -19.63
C HIS A 87 4.27 -5.57 -19.85
N GLY A 88 4.49 -4.42 -20.49
CA GLY A 88 3.46 -3.42 -20.82
C GLY A 88 3.97 -1.98 -20.70
N ASN A 89 3.05 -1.01 -20.69
CA ASN A 89 3.37 0.42 -20.55
C ASN A 89 3.93 0.81 -19.16
N CYS A 90 4.00 -0.13 -18.21
CA CYS A 90 4.51 0.11 -16.86
C CYS A 90 5.99 0.54 -16.82
N LYS A 91 6.79 0.16 -17.83
CA LYS A 91 8.21 0.55 -17.92
C LYS A 91 8.41 2.05 -18.19
N LEU A 92 7.40 2.74 -18.69
CA LEU A 92 7.43 4.18 -18.95
C LEU A 92 6.91 5.01 -17.78
N LEU A 93 6.34 4.35 -16.77
CA LEU A 93 5.78 5.01 -15.59
C LEU A 93 6.86 5.28 -14.56
N GLN A 94 6.74 6.42 -13.88
CA GLN A 94 7.61 6.80 -12.78
C GLN A 94 7.21 6.03 -11.49
N PRO A 95 8.11 5.23 -10.90
CA PRO A 95 7.85 4.56 -9.64
C PRO A 95 7.61 5.55 -8.50
N ARG A 96 6.64 5.28 -7.64
CA ARG A 96 6.40 5.99 -6.37
C ARG A 96 6.07 4.98 -5.28
N PHE A 97 6.60 5.19 -4.08
CA PHE A 97 6.28 4.34 -2.93
C PHE A 97 5.36 5.10 -1.98
N ASP A 98 4.20 4.53 -1.74
CA ASP A 98 3.17 5.12 -0.89
C ASP A 98 2.94 4.23 0.35
N VAL A 99 2.45 4.84 1.41
CA VAL A 99 1.94 4.12 2.58
C VAL A 99 0.49 4.50 2.80
N ILE A 100 -0.39 3.51 2.94
CA ILE A 100 -1.77 3.74 3.37
C ILE A 100 -1.93 3.19 4.78
N GLU A 101 -2.29 4.08 5.71
CA GLU A 101 -2.65 3.68 7.06
C GLU A 101 -4.17 3.64 7.21
N VAL A 102 -4.69 2.50 7.67
CA VAL A 102 -6.12 2.28 7.93
C VAL A 102 -6.32 2.17 9.44
N TYR A 103 -7.00 3.17 10.01
CA TYR A 103 -7.33 3.25 11.42
C TYR A 103 -8.77 2.79 11.64
N LEU A 104 -8.97 1.65 12.30
CA LEU A 104 -10.31 1.16 12.67
C LEU A 104 -10.72 1.76 14.03
N LEU A 105 -11.88 2.42 14.05
CA LEU A 105 -12.40 3.16 15.21
C LEU A 105 -13.46 2.35 15.93
N LYS A 106 -13.11 1.92 17.15
CA LYS A 106 -13.87 0.93 17.93
C LYS A 106 -13.89 -0.41 17.16
N ASP A 107 -14.31 -1.51 17.77
CA ASP A 107 -14.41 -2.83 17.11
C ASP A 107 -15.49 -2.88 15.99
N ASN A 108 -15.74 -1.77 15.29
CA ASN A 108 -16.73 -1.64 14.25
C ASN A 108 -16.05 -1.36 12.90
N GLU A 109 -16.18 -2.32 11.99
CA GLU A 109 -15.68 -2.27 10.61
C GLU A 109 -16.26 -1.10 9.79
N LYS A 110 -17.32 -0.44 10.27
CA LYS A 110 -17.97 0.68 9.58
C LYS A 110 -17.37 2.05 9.87
N ASN A 111 -16.60 2.19 10.94
CA ASN A 111 -15.98 3.46 11.30
C ASN A 111 -14.47 3.33 11.16
N TYR A 112 -13.92 3.88 10.10
CA TYR A 112 -12.48 3.89 9.87
C TYR A 112 -12.04 5.24 9.32
N HIS A 113 -10.74 5.48 9.41
CA HIS A 113 -10.08 6.62 8.81
C HIS A 113 -8.87 6.15 8.02
N ILE A 114 -8.70 6.71 6.82
CA ILE A 114 -7.60 6.36 5.93
C ILE A 114 -6.68 7.57 5.80
N VAL A 115 -5.39 7.34 6.01
CA VAL A 115 -4.33 8.31 5.74
C VAL A 115 -3.48 7.76 4.60
N HIS A 116 -3.42 8.49 3.49
CA HIS A 116 -2.58 8.17 2.35
C HIS A 116 -1.35 9.07 2.34
N LEU A 117 -0.19 8.47 2.58
CA LEU A 117 1.12 9.12 2.55
C LEU A 117 1.74 8.86 1.17
N GLU A 118 1.56 9.81 0.26
CA GLU A 118 2.16 9.75 -1.07
C GLU A 118 3.67 10.04 -1.02
N GLY A 119 4.46 9.29 -1.80
CA GLY A 119 5.91 9.50 -1.88
C GLY A 119 6.57 9.36 -0.51
N ALA A 120 6.16 8.34 0.25
CA ALA A 120 6.60 8.11 1.61
C ALA A 120 8.12 7.85 1.70
N PHE A 121 8.75 7.39 0.60
CA PHE A 121 10.19 7.26 0.43
C PHE A 121 10.59 6.98 -1.03
#